data_AF-A0A2W5N4T9-F1
#
_entry.id   AF-A0A2W5N4T9-F1
#
_cell.length_a   1.000
_cell.length_b   1.000
_cell.length_c   1.000
_cell.angle_alpha   90.00
_cell.angle_beta   90.00
_cell.angle_gamma   90.00
#
_symmetry.space_group_name_H-M   'P 1'
#
loop_
_entity.id
_entity.type
_entity.pdbx_description
1 polymer ?
#
loop_
_entity_poly.entity_id
_entity_poly.type
_entity_poly.pdbx_seq_one_letter_code
_entity_poly.pdbx_strand_id
1 'polypeptide(L)'
;MLALLFPFSADAQQNSAGMFSGSYLHELCRSDAKGKEMVKGGHTACQAYIAGVIDYHKLMKSLGTAPVIDFCVPNTIPMRHLQNIVWVYLAKNPQNGEFLAAPAVTLALYEYFPCRVAAPSSKSKKKYKR
;
A
#
# COMPACT_ATOMS: atom_id res chain seq x y z
N MET A 1 46.25 27.65 -24.24
CA MET A 1 45.09 26.75 -24.44
C MET A 1 44.42 26.55 -23.09
N LEU A 2 43.32 27.29 -22.83
CA LEU A 2 42.55 27.19 -21.60
C LEU A 2 41.45 26.13 -21.82
N ALA A 3 41.50 25.00 -21.11
CA ALA A 3 40.45 24.00 -21.17
C ALA A 3 39.32 24.38 -20.20
N LEU A 4 38.17 24.76 -20.75
CA LEU A 4 36.92 24.95 -20.01
C LEU A 4 36.40 23.58 -19.57
N LEU A 5 36.50 23.29 -18.27
CA LEU A 5 35.81 22.17 -17.64
C LEU A 5 34.33 22.56 -17.48
N PHE A 6 33.49 22.12 -18.40
CA PHE A 6 32.05 22.18 -18.21
C PHE A 6 31.66 21.15 -17.13
N PRO A 7 30.94 21.53 -16.07
CA PRO A 7 30.40 20.57 -15.13
C PRO A 7 29.35 19.74 -15.88
N PHE A 8 29.59 18.44 -16.01
CA PHE A 8 28.58 17.50 -16.43
C PHE A 8 27.39 17.64 -15.47
N SER A 9 26.23 18.03 -16.01
CA SER A 9 24.99 17.97 -15.26
C SER A 9 24.81 16.54 -14.76
N ALA A 10 24.71 16.37 -13.44
CA ALA A 10 24.33 15.11 -12.85
C ALA A 10 22.90 14.82 -13.31
N ASP A 11 22.72 13.84 -14.20
CA ASP A 11 21.43 13.21 -14.48
C ASP A 11 20.96 12.48 -13.21
N ALA A 12 20.45 13.24 -12.25
CA ALA A 12 19.79 12.71 -11.07
C ALA A 12 18.45 12.10 -11.51
N GLN A 13 18.48 10.80 -11.74
CA GLN A 13 17.38 9.87 -11.52
C GLN A 13 16.15 10.00 -12.44
N GLN A 14 16.35 9.95 -13.76
CA GLN A 14 15.28 9.71 -14.73
C GLN A 14 15.09 8.20 -15.02
N ASN A 15 14.97 7.40 -13.95
CA ASN A 15 14.51 6.01 -14.04
C ASN A 15 13.99 5.63 -12.66
N SER A 16 12.67 5.61 -12.47
CA SER A 16 12.02 4.88 -11.38
C SER A 16 12.24 3.38 -11.59
N ALA A 17 13.47 2.93 -11.39
CA ALA A 17 13.90 1.57 -11.63
C ALA A 17 13.13 0.61 -10.71
N GLY A 18 12.19 -0.15 -11.28
CA GLY A 18 11.56 -1.33 -10.67
C GLY A 18 10.44 -1.10 -9.65
N MET A 19 10.08 0.14 -9.31
CA MET A 19 8.98 0.41 -8.37
C MET A 19 7.62 0.44 -9.07
N PHE A 20 6.59 -0.12 -8.43
CA PHE A 20 5.23 -0.10 -8.99
C PHE A 20 4.61 1.28 -8.76
N SER A 21 4.12 1.89 -9.85
CA SER A 21 3.24 3.05 -9.76
C SER A 21 1.81 2.62 -9.43
N GLY A 22 0.98 3.55 -8.94
CA GLY A 22 -0.44 3.30 -8.72
C GLY A 22 -1.16 2.88 -10.00
N SER A 23 -0.84 3.50 -11.15
CA SER A 23 -1.42 3.17 -12.45
C SER A 23 -1.01 1.77 -12.92
N TYR A 24 0.25 1.39 -12.73
CA TYR A 24 0.72 0.05 -13.07
C TYR A 24 0.07 -1.02 -12.18
N LEU A 25 0.00 -0.78 -10.87
CA LEU A 25 -0.67 -1.71 -9.95
C LEU A 25 -2.17 -1.84 -10.29
N HIS A 26 -2.84 -0.74 -10.67
CA HIS A 26 -4.24 -0.77 -11.12
C HIS A 26 -4.44 -1.74 -12.29
N GLU A 27 -3.59 -1.68 -13.32
CA GLU A 27 -3.68 -2.59 -14.47
C GLU A 27 -3.42 -4.05 -14.09
N LEU A 28 -2.46 -4.32 -13.19
CA LEU A 28 -2.20 -5.68 -12.70
C LEU A 28 -3.38 -6.25 -11.91
N CYS A 29 -4.03 -5.43 -11.08
CA CYS A 29 -5.17 -5.86 -10.26
C CYS A 29 -6.47 -6.04 -11.06
N ARG A 30 -6.51 -5.53 -12.30
CA ARG A 30 -7.71 -5.47 -13.13
C ARG A 30 -8.21 -6.84 -13.53
N SER A 31 -9.53 -6.99 -13.52
CA SER A 31 -10.22 -8.20 -14.01
C SER A 31 -11.20 -7.87 -15.13
N ASP A 32 -11.44 -8.84 -16.01
CA ASP A 32 -12.54 -8.79 -16.97
C ASP A 32 -13.89 -9.06 -16.29
N ALA A 33 -14.98 -8.99 -17.05
CA ALA A 33 -16.34 -9.24 -16.54
C ALA A 33 -16.55 -10.67 -16.01
N LYS A 34 -15.66 -11.62 -16.33
CA LYS A 34 -15.70 -13.01 -15.84
C LYS A 34 -14.76 -13.23 -14.66
N GLY A 35 -14.11 -12.18 -14.16
CA GLY A 35 -13.16 -12.25 -13.05
C GLY A 35 -11.79 -12.81 -13.44
N LYS A 36 -11.47 -12.91 -14.73
CA LYS A 36 -10.14 -13.31 -15.22
C LYS A 36 -9.23 -12.08 -15.25
N GLU A 37 -7.95 -12.28 -14.95
CA GLU A 37 -6.94 -11.23 -15.08
C GLU A 37 -6.85 -10.69 -16.51
N MET A 38 -6.74 -9.37 -16.63
CA MET A 38 -6.54 -8.68 -17.91
C MET A 38 -5.09 -8.81 -18.40
N VAL A 39 -4.14 -8.79 -17.47
CA VAL A 39 -2.71 -8.99 -17.70
C VAL A 39 -2.34 -10.39 -17.21
N LYS A 40 -1.65 -11.18 -18.04
CA LYS A 40 -1.20 -12.53 -17.65
C LYS A 40 -0.26 -12.47 -16.45
N GLY A 41 -0.58 -13.17 -15.37
CA GLY A 41 0.12 -13.11 -14.08
C GLY A 41 -0.17 -11.84 -13.26
N GLY A 42 -1.06 -10.97 -13.73
CA GLY A 42 -1.39 -9.69 -13.11
C GLY A 42 -2.01 -9.87 -11.73
N HIS A 43 -2.93 -10.83 -11.56
CA HIS A 43 -3.54 -11.08 -10.26
C HIS A 43 -2.49 -11.52 -9.23
N THR A 44 -1.61 -12.44 -9.62
CA THR A 44 -0.52 -12.90 -8.75
C THR A 44 0.42 -11.76 -8.37
N ALA A 45 0.83 -10.94 -9.34
CA ALA A 45 1.72 -9.79 -9.09
C ALA A 45 1.06 -8.73 -8.20
N CYS A 46 -0.19 -8.38 -8.46
CA CYS A 46 -0.97 -7.44 -7.65
C CYS A 46 -1.13 -7.96 -6.20
N GLN A 47 -1.53 -9.22 -6.03
CA GLN A 47 -1.71 -9.82 -4.70
C GLN A 47 -0.39 -9.89 -3.94
N ALA A 48 0.72 -10.28 -4.59
CA ALA A 48 2.04 -10.30 -3.96
C ALA A 48 2.48 -8.90 -3.51
N TYR A 49 2.24 -7.88 -4.32
CA TYR A 49 2.55 -6.50 -3.96
C TYR A 49 1.74 -6.04 -2.73
N ILE A 50 0.42 -6.31 -2.72
CA ILE A 50 -0.46 -5.98 -1.60
C ILE A 50 -0.01 -6.72 -0.32
N ALA A 51 0.33 -8.01 -0.43
CA ALA A 51 0.86 -8.78 0.69
C ALA A 51 2.14 -8.16 1.26
N GLY A 52 3.07 -7.74 0.40
CA GLY A 52 4.29 -7.05 0.82
C GLY A 52 4.03 -5.75 1.57
N VAL A 53 3.06 -4.93 1.12
CA VAL A 53 2.63 -3.71 1.84
C VAL A 53 2.06 -4.05 3.22
N ILE A 54 1.24 -5.11 3.32
CA ILE A 54 0.66 -5.57 4.58
C ILE A 54 1.76 -6.05 5.54
N ASP A 55 2.71 -6.84 5.06
CA ASP A 55 3.79 -7.40 5.87
C ASP A 55 4.71 -6.29 6.39
N TYR A 56 5.08 -5.34 5.53
CA TYR A 56 5.87 -4.19 5.94
C TYR A 56 5.12 -3.32 6.96
N HIS A 57 3.82 -3.09 6.77
CA HIS A 57 3.00 -2.36 7.74
C HIS A 57 2.93 -3.07 9.10
N LYS A 58 2.77 -4.39 9.11
CA LYS A 58 2.81 -5.21 10.34
C LYS A 58 4.16 -5.10 11.05
N LEU A 59 5.27 -5.15 10.30
CA LEU A 59 6.61 -4.94 10.85
C LEU A 59 6.73 -3.56 11.51
N MET A 60 6.38 -2.49 10.78
CA MET A 60 6.43 -1.12 11.31
C MET A 60 5.57 -0.95 12.56
N LYS A 61 4.40 -1.59 12.58
CA LYS A 61 3.52 -1.61 13.75
C LYS A 61 4.15 -2.33 14.95
N SER A 62 4.80 -3.47 14.74
CA SER A 62 5.50 -4.19 15.82
C SER A 62 6.67 -3.40 16.40
N LEU A 63 7.29 -2.53 15.59
CA LEU A 63 8.39 -1.65 16.01
C LEU A 63 7.88 -0.34 16.65
N GLY A 64 6.56 -0.10 16.65
CA GLY A 64 5.98 1.17 17.13
C GLY A 64 6.26 2.38 16.23
N THR A 65 6.64 2.14 14.97
CA THR A 65 7.03 3.15 13.98
C THR A 65 6.02 3.28 12.84
N ALA A 66 4.87 2.63 12.95
CA ALA A 66 3.81 2.74 11.94
C ALA A 66 3.35 4.20 11.76
N PRO A 67 3.05 4.62 10.51
CA PRO A 67 2.52 5.94 10.25
C PRO A 67 1.13 6.13 10.87
N VAL A 68 0.68 7.38 10.96
CA VAL A 68 -0.64 7.76 11.53
C VAL A 68 -1.80 7.07 10.79
N ILE A 69 -1.64 6.78 9.51
CA ILE A 69 -2.59 5.99 8.71
C ILE A 69 -2.35 4.50 9.01
N ASP A 70 -3.16 3.94 9.91
CA ASP A 70 -3.02 2.57 10.40
C ASP A 70 -4.22 1.68 10.02
N PHE A 71 -3.95 0.59 9.29
CA PHE A 71 -4.96 -0.39 8.87
C PHE A 71 -4.75 -1.76 9.51
N CYS A 72 -5.85 -2.48 9.73
CA CYS A 72 -5.89 -3.75 10.45
C CYS A 72 -6.65 -4.81 9.64
N VAL A 73 -5.99 -5.41 8.66
CA VAL A 73 -6.57 -6.47 7.84
C VAL A 73 -6.61 -7.80 8.62
N PRO A 74 -7.79 -8.43 8.81
CA PRO A 74 -7.89 -9.75 9.43
C PRO A 74 -7.23 -10.84 8.56
N ASN A 75 -6.56 -11.81 9.18
CA ASN A 75 -5.92 -12.93 8.46
C ASN A 75 -6.91 -13.87 7.77
N THR A 76 -8.22 -13.73 8.01
CA THR A 76 -9.29 -14.50 7.37
C THR A 76 -9.72 -13.92 6.01
N ILE A 77 -9.27 -12.72 5.65
CA ILE A 77 -9.65 -12.08 4.39
C ILE A 77 -8.83 -12.67 3.23
N PRO A 78 -9.49 -13.19 2.17
CA PRO A 78 -8.76 -13.75 1.03
C PRO A 78 -8.09 -12.65 0.20
N MET A 79 -6.89 -12.93 -0.34
CA MET A 79 -6.12 -11.97 -1.15
C MET A 79 -6.89 -11.43 -2.35
N ARG A 80 -7.76 -12.23 -2.97
CA ARG A 80 -8.65 -11.78 -4.06
C ARG A 80 -9.57 -10.63 -3.62
N HIS A 81 -10.05 -10.65 -2.38
CA HIS A 81 -10.90 -9.58 -1.86
C HIS A 81 -10.08 -8.30 -1.63
N LEU A 82 -8.88 -8.42 -1.08
CA LEU A 82 -7.95 -7.29 -0.90
C LEU A 82 -7.54 -6.67 -2.25
N GLN A 83 -7.25 -7.50 -3.24
CA GLN A 83 -7.03 -7.06 -4.62
C GLN A 83 -8.21 -6.23 -5.14
N ASN A 84 -9.45 -6.70 -4.96
CA ASN A 84 -10.62 -5.97 -5.43
C ASN A 84 -10.78 -4.61 -4.73
N ILE A 85 -10.53 -4.54 -3.42
CA ILE A 85 -10.54 -3.28 -2.66
C ILE A 85 -9.54 -2.30 -3.25
N VAL A 86 -8.28 -2.73 -3.43
CA VAL A 86 -7.21 -1.89 -3.96
C VAL A 86 -7.49 -1.46 -5.41
N TRP A 87 -7.96 -2.38 -6.25
CA TRP A 87 -8.32 -2.10 -7.63
C TRP A 87 -9.40 -1.01 -7.73
N VAL A 88 -10.49 -1.17 -6.97
CA VAL A 88 -11.59 -0.20 -6.93
C VAL A 88 -11.13 1.15 -6.38
N TYR A 89 -10.28 1.15 -5.36
CA TYR A 89 -9.73 2.39 -4.80
C TYR A 89 -8.88 3.15 -5.83
N LEU A 90 -7.98 2.47 -6.53
CA LEU A 90 -7.13 3.08 -7.56
C LEU A 90 -7.97 3.61 -8.74
N ALA A 91 -9.03 2.90 -9.13
CA ALA A 91 -9.95 3.36 -10.17
C ALA A 91 -10.70 4.64 -9.76
N LYS A 92 -11.05 4.79 -8.48
CA LYS A 92 -11.71 5.98 -7.93
C LYS A 92 -10.76 7.14 -7.65
N ASN A 93 -9.46 6.88 -7.56
CA ASN A 93 -8.44 7.85 -7.17
C ASN A 93 -7.30 7.92 -8.20
N PRO A 94 -7.57 8.31 -9.46
CA PRO A 94 -6.58 8.31 -10.54
C PRO A 94 -5.39 9.23 -10.27
N GLN A 95 -5.54 10.26 -9.42
CA GLN A 95 -4.46 11.13 -8.99
C GLN A 95 -3.33 10.37 -8.26
N ASN A 96 -3.60 9.19 -7.71
CA ASN A 96 -2.59 8.34 -7.10
C ASN A 96 -1.79 7.52 -8.14
N GLY A 97 -2.14 7.62 -9.42
CA GLY A 97 -1.60 6.79 -10.49
C GLY A 97 -0.12 7.05 -10.80
N GLU A 98 0.32 8.31 -10.72
CA GLU A 98 1.70 8.71 -11.04
C GLU A 98 2.68 8.51 -9.88
N PHE A 99 2.17 8.22 -8.68
CA PHE A 99 2.96 8.01 -7.48
C PHE A 99 3.27 6.52 -7.25
N LEU A 100 4.15 6.25 -6.28
CA LEU A 100 4.39 4.90 -5.78
C LEU A 100 3.06 4.27 -5.32
N ALA A 101 2.87 2.98 -5.62
CA ALA A 101 1.61 2.30 -5.33
C ALA A 101 1.39 2.05 -3.83
N ALA A 102 2.46 1.89 -3.03
CA ALA A 102 2.35 1.56 -1.62
C ALA A 102 1.47 2.53 -0.80
N PRO A 103 1.63 3.88 -0.90
CA PRO A 103 0.70 4.82 -0.29
C PRO A 103 -0.77 4.59 -0.69
N ALA A 104 -1.05 4.32 -1.96
CA ALA A 104 -2.41 4.08 -2.43
C ALA A 104 -3.00 2.77 -1.87
N VAL A 105 -2.19 1.71 -1.77
CA VAL A 105 -2.58 0.45 -1.12
C VAL A 105 -2.89 0.68 0.35
N THR A 106 -2.01 1.39 1.08
CA THR A 106 -2.20 1.71 2.50
C THR A 106 -3.49 2.49 2.72
N LEU A 107 -3.77 3.49 1.89
CA LEU A 107 -5.02 4.28 1.98
C LEU A 107 -6.25 3.43 1.66
N ALA A 108 -6.21 2.60 0.61
CA ALA A 108 -7.31 1.69 0.27
C ALA A 108 -7.64 0.73 1.42
N LEU A 109 -6.61 0.14 2.04
CA LEU A 109 -6.78 -0.76 3.17
C LEU A 109 -7.19 -0.02 4.45
N TYR A 110 -6.75 1.22 4.65
CA TYR A 110 -7.19 2.06 5.76
C TYR A 110 -8.66 2.46 5.66
N GLU A 111 -9.11 2.86 4.47
CA GLU A 111 -10.53 3.22 4.24
C GLU A 111 -11.46 2.04 4.54
N TYR A 112 -11.03 0.81 4.21
CA TYR A 112 -11.83 -0.40 4.39
C TYR A 112 -11.64 -1.08 5.74
N PHE A 113 -10.42 -1.08 6.28
CA PHE A 113 -10.01 -1.75 7.52
C PHE A 113 -9.30 -0.80 8.49
N PRO A 114 -9.91 0.31 8.92
CA PRO A 114 -9.27 1.20 9.88
C PRO A 114 -9.03 0.44 11.19
N CYS A 115 -7.84 0.56 11.77
CA CYS A 115 -7.58 0.00 13.09
C CYS A 115 -8.45 0.70 14.13
N ARG A 116 -9.42 -0.01 14.72
CA ARG A 116 -10.15 0.51 15.88
C ARG A 116 -9.27 0.41 17.11
N VAL A 117 -9.08 1.52 17.81
CA VAL A 117 -8.57 1.48 19.18
C VAL A 117 -9.59 0.70 20.00
N ALA A 118 -9.17 -0.40 20.64
CA ALA A 118 -10.05 -1.14 21.53
C ALA A 118 -10.61 -0.15 22.57
N ALA A 119 -11.93 -0.03 22.67
CA ALA A 119 -12.54 0.75 23.74
C ALA A 119 -12.00 0.21 25.08
N PRO A 120 -11.61 1.08 26.03
CA PRO A 120 -11.04 0.64 27.29
C PRO A 120 -12.04 -0.31 27.98
N SER A 121 -11.62 -1.56 28.21
CA SER A 121 -12.43 -2.50 28.97
C SER A 121 -12.62 -1.94 30.39
N SER A 122 -13.86 -1.88 30.85
CA SER A 122 -14.29 -1.21 32.09
C SER A 122 -13.78 -1.85 33.40
N LYS A 123 -12.75 -2.72 33.35
CA LYS A 123 -12.34 -3.56 34.48
C LYS A 123 -11.11 -3.10 35.26
N SER A 124 -10.52 -1.94 34.98
CA SER A 124 -9.33 -1.44 35.73
C SER A 124 -9.58 -0.32 36.76
N LYS A 125 -10.84 0.04 37.05
CA LYS A 125 -11.15 1.05 38.10
C LYS A 125 -11.40 0.44 39.49
N LYS A 126 -10.59 -0.53 39.96
CA LYS A 126 -10.62 -0.99 41.37
C LYS A 126 -9.26 -1.54 41.83
N LYS A 127 -8.17 -0.78 41.69
CA LYS A 127 -6.92 -1.11 42.41
C LYS A 127 -6.01 0.08 42.74
N TYR A 128 -6.59 1.24 43.04
CA TYR A 128 -5.86 2.32 43.72
C TYR A 128 -6.82 3.19 44.54
N LYS A 129 -7.41 2.56 45.57
CA LYS A 129 -8.04 3.26 46.69
C LYS A 129 -8.20 2.27 47.84
N ARG A 130 -7.14 2.11 48.62
CA ARG A 130 -7.08 1.90 50.07
C ARG A 130 -5.64 1.64 50.47
#